data_AF-A0A109VDD3-F1
#
_entry.id   AF-A0A109VDD3-F1
#
_cell.length_a   1.000
_cell.length_b   1.000
_cell.length_c   1.000
_cell.angle_alpha   90.00
_cell.angle_beta   90.00
_cell.angle_gamma   90.00
#
_symmetry.space_group_name_H-M   'P 1'
#
loop_
_entity.id
_entity.type
_entity.pdbx_description
1 polymer ?
#
loop_
_entity_poly.entity_id
_entity_poly.type
_entity_poly.pdbx_seq_one_letter_code
_entity_poly.pdbx_strand_id
1 'polypeptide(L)'
;PALQSNWMTAHVITCFLGYAAFAVAFTLSLLYLLKAWGGEDSEGFLKRHLPPADLLDDFSYRIIAVGFPMMTLGIITGAAWANSAWGTYWSWD
;
A
#
# COMPACT_ATOMS: atom_id res chain seq x y z
N PRO A 1 19.91 -1.43 24.19
CA PRO A 1 19.21 -0.28 23.56
C PRO A 1 18.74 -0.62 22.13
N ALA A 2 17.69 -1.44 22.01
CA ALA A 2 17.13 -1.91 20.73
C ALA A 2 16.23 -0.87 20.00
N LEU A 3 15.97 0.27 20.66
CA LEU A 3 15.12 1.37 20.16
C LEU A 3 15.89 2.46 19.38
N GLN A 4 17.22 2.36 19.25
CA GLN A 4 18.09 3.39 18.64
C GLN A 4 18.81 2.89 17.38
N SER A 5 18.28 1.85 16.73
CA SER A 5 18.83 1.30 15.50
C SER A 5 18.15 1.93 14.28
N ASN A 6 18.92 2.53 13.38
CA ASN A 6 18.43 3.10 12.10
C ASN A 6 17.61 2.08 11.27
N TRP A 7 17.81 0.79 11.52
CA TRP A 7 17.07 -0.30 10.89
C TRP A 7 15.59 -0.37 11.29
N MET A 8 15.24 -0.03 12.54
CA MET A 8 13.83 0.01 12.98
C MET A 8 13.07 1.11 12.22
N THR A 9 13.67 2.30 12.14
CA THR A 9 13.07 3.45 11.43
C THR A 9 12.92 3.17 9.94
N ALA A 10 13.94 2.58 9.30
CA ALA A 10 13.87 2.19 7.89
C ALA A 10 12.75 1.16 7.63
N HIS A 11 12.59 0.17 8.50
CA HIS A 11 11.53 -0.82 8.41
C HIS A 11 10.14 -0.18 8.55
N VAL A 12 9.93 0.64 9.57
CA VAL A 12 8.62 1.28 9.81
C VAL A 12 8.23 2.18 8.64
N ILE A 13 9.16 2.98 8.09
CA ILE A 13 8.87 3.88 6.97
C ILE A 13 8.52 3.10 5.70
N THR A 14 9.29 2.06 5.37
CA THR A 14 9.05 1.24 4.17
C THR A 14 7.73 0.48 4.26
N CYS A 15 7.41 -0.11 5.42
CA CYS A 15 6.11 -0.73 5.67
C CYS A 15 4.96 0.28 5.58
N PHE A 16 5.10 1.46 6.20
CA PHE A 16 4.05 2.47 6.17
C PHE A 16 3.76 2.96 4.74
N LEU A 17 4.80 3.18 3.94
CA LEU A 17 4.64 3.55 2.53
C LEU A 17 3.99 2.43 1.70
N GLY A 18 4.36 1.17 1.93
CA GLY A 18 3.73 0.02 1.29
C GLY A 18 2.24 -0.09 1.62
N TYR A 19 1.87 0.01 2.90
CA TYR A 19 0.47 -0.02 3.32
C TYR A 19 -0.33 1.18 2.80
N ALA A 20 0.26 2.38 2.79
CA ALA A 20 -0.38 3.57 2.23
C ALA A 20 -0.69 3.39 0.74
N ALA A 21 0.24 2.86 -0.04
CA ALA A 21 0.02 2.56 -1.45
C ALA A 21 -1.13 1.57 -1.65
N PHE A 22 -1.15 0.46 -0.90
CA PHE A 22 -2.23 -0.52 -1.00
C PHE A 22 -3.59 0.04 -0.53
N ALA A 23 -3.62 0.90 0.49
CA ALA A 23 -4.85 1.55 0.94
C ALA A 23 -5.44 2.48 -0.13
N VAL A 24 -4.58 3.24 -0.83
CA VAL A 24 -5.01 4.09 -1.94
C VAL A 24 -5.52 3.24 -3.11
N ALA A 25 -4.80 2.17 -3.48
CA ALA A 25 -5.23 1.24 -4.52
C ALA A 25 -6.60 0.60 -4.18
N PHE A 26 -6.80 0.17 -2.93
CA PHE A 26 -8.09 -0.34 -2.47
C PHE A 26 -9.21 0.70 -2.63
N THR A 27 -8.94 1.95 -2.26
CA THR A 27 -9.92 3.04 -2.39
C THR A 27 -10.27 3.31 -3.86
N LEU A 28 -9.28 3.33 -4.76
CA LEU A 28 -9.51 3.50 -6.20
C LEU A 28 -10.33 2.34 -6.79
N SER A 29 -10.01 1.10 -6.40
CA SER A 29 -10.77 -0.08 -6.83
C SER A 29 -12.20 -0.08 -6.29
N LEU A 30 -12.42 0.42 -5.07
CA LEU A 30 -13.76 0.60 -4.52
C LEU A 30 -14.55 1.66 -5.31
N LEU A 31 -13.92 2.78 -5.67
CA LEU A 31 -14.54 3.81 -6.51
C LEU A 31 -14.89 3.28 -7.92
N TYR A 32 -14.02 2.44 -8.50
CA TYR A 32 -14.30 1.75 -9.76
C TYR A 32 -15.52 0.84 -9.66
N LEU A 33 -15.60 0.02 -8.60
CA LEU A 33 -16.76 -0.86 -8.36
C LEU A 33 -18.05 -0.09 -8.11
N LEU A 34 -18.01 0.99 -7.32
CA LEU A 34 -19.18 1.84 -7.09
C LEU A 34 -19.68 2.48 -8.39
N LYS A 35 -18.77 2.88 -9.29
CA LYS A 35 -19.11 3.36 -10.63
C LYS A 35 -19.70 2.27 -11.52
N ALA A 36 -19.20 1.04 -11.42
CA ALA A 36 -19.70 -0.10 -12.18
C ALA A 36 -21.08 -0.59 -11.69
N TRP A 37 -21.38 -0.41 -10.40
CA TRP A 37 -22.63 -0.87 -9.79
C TRP A 37 -23.73 0.20 -9.74
N GLY A 38 -23.37 1.49 -9.73
CA GLY A 38 -24.33 2.59 -9.73
C GLY A 38 -25.11 2.68 -11.03
N GLY A 39 -26.38 2.27 -11.01
CA GLY A 39 -27.33 2.44 -12.11
C GLY A 39 -27.59 3.90 -12.48
N GLU A 40 -28.25 4.13 -13.63
CA GLU A 40 -28.45 5.39 -14.37
C GLU A 40 -28.62 6.69 -13.54
N ASP A 41 -29.19 6.64 -12.33
CA ASP A 41 -29.36 7.81 -11.45
C ASP A 41 -28.06 8.34 -10.82
N SER A 42 -27.04 7.49 -10.66
CA SER A 42 -25.70 7.89 -10.16
C SER A 42 -24.80 8.49 -11.24
N GLU A 43 -25.24 8.47 -12.51
CA GLU A 43 -24.50 9.00 -13.66
C GLU A 43 -24.39 10.54 -13.67
N GLY A 44 -25.24 11.26 -12.94
CA GLY A 44 -25.18 12.73 -12.90
C GLY A 44 -24.03 13.25 -12.02
N PHE A 45 -23.88 12.70 -10.81
CA PHE A 45 -22.94 13.20 -9.81
C PHE A 45 -21.58 12.50 -9.89
N LEU A 46 -21.56 11.15 -9.90
CA LEU A 46 -20.31 10.39 -9.93
C LEU A 46 -19.58 10.57 -11.26
N LYS A 47 -20.30 10.54 -12.39
CA LYS A 47 -19.70 10.68 -13.73
C LYS A 47 -19.14 12.08 -14.00
N ARG A 48 -19.58 13.09 -13.24
CA ARG A 48 -19.14 14.50 -13.38
C ARG A 48 -17.98 14.87 -12.45
N HIS A 49 -17.85 14.21 -11.30
CA HIS A 49 -16.76 14.45 -10.34
C HIS A 49 -15.65 13.39 -10.36
N LEU A 50 -15.95 12.14 -10.73
CA LEU A 50 -14.92 11.09 -10.83
C LEU A 50 -14.25 11.08 -12.20
N PRO A 51 -12.93 10.79 -12.24
CA PRO A 51 -12.23 10.46 -13.48
C PRO A 51 -12.89 9.29 -14.26
N PRO A 52 -12.61 9.16 -15.57
CA PRO A 52 -12.99 7.99 -16.35
C PRO A 52 -12.49 6.68 -15.70
N ALA A 53 -13.25 5.61 -15.88
CA ALA A 53 -13.00 4.31 -15.23
C ALA A 53 -11.63 3.73 -15.62
N ASP A 54 -11.23 3.91 -16.89
CA ASP A 54 -9.92 3.49 -17.39
C ASP A 54 -8.76 4.21 -16.67
N LEU A 55 -8.94 5.49 -16.30
CA LEU A 55 -7.92 6.19 -15.51
C LEU A 55 -7.85 5.66 -14.08
N LEU A 56 -9.00 5.38 -13.44
CA LEU A 56 -9.03 4.81 -12.08
C LEU A 56 -8.30 3.46 -12.03
N ASP A 57 -8.50 2.60 -13.03
CA ASP A 57 -7.83 1.31 -13.14
C ASP A 57 -6.32 1.47 -13.40
N ASP A 58 -5.93 2.34 -14.34
CA ASP A 58 -4.52 2.60 -14.65
C ASP A 58 -3.77 3.20 -13.44
N PHE A 59 -4.39 4.11 -12.69
CA PHE A 59 -3.83 4.63 -11.45
C PHE A 59 -3.74 3.56 -10.36
N SER A 60 -4.77 2.73 -10.19
CA SER A 60 -4.74 1.63 -9.22
C SER A 60 -3.60 0.66 -9.53
N TYR A 61 -3.46 0.25 -10.79
CA TYR A 61 -2.39 -0.62 -11.25
C TYR A 61 -1.01 -0.01 -10.99
N ARG A 62 -0.79 1.25 -11.34
CA ARG A 62 0.50 1.93 -11.10
C ARG A 62 0.84 2.03 -9.62
N ILE A 63 -0.14 2.31 -8.76
CA ILE A 63 0.06 2.42 -7.31
C ILE A 63 0.42 1.05 -6.73
N ILE A 64 -0.26 -0.02 -7.16
CA ILE A 64 0.08 -1.40 -6.75
C ILE A 64 1.49 -1.77 -7.22
N ALA A 65 1.83 -1.44 -8.48
CA ALA A 65 3.14 -1.72 -9.06
C ALA A 65 4.29 -1.05 -8.29
N VAL A 66 4.06 0.13 -7.69
CA VAL A 66 5.03 0.81 -6.82
C VAL A 66 4.96 0.31 -5.37
N GLY A 67 3.76 0.02 -4.85
CA GLY A 67 3.56 -0.46 -3.49
C GLY A 67 4.16 -1.83 -3.23
N PHE A 68 4.14 -2.73 -4.21
CA PHE A 68 4.63 -4.10 -4.07
C PHE A 68 6.15 -4.20 -3.84
N PRO A 69 7.01 -3.50 -4.60
CA PRO A 69 8.43 -3.39 -4.27
C PRO A 69 8.68 -2.75 -2.89
N MET A 70 7.91 -1.70 -2.53
CA MET A 70 8.05 -1.02 -1.24
C MET A 70 7.76 -1.96 -0.06
N MET A 71 6.72 -2.79 -0.19
CA MET A 71 6.39 -3.83 0.79
C MET A 71 7.47 -4.91 0.88
N THR A 72 8.05 -5.30 -0.25
CA THR A 72 9.16 -6.26 -0.30
C THR A 72 10.39 -5.72 0.44
N LEU A 73 10.73 -4.45 0.24
CA LEU A 73 11.78 -3.77 1.00
C LEU A 73 11.45 -3.69 2.49
N GLY A 74 10.18 -3.49 2.85
CA GLY A 74 9.69 -3.58 4.23
C GLY A 74 9.99 -4.93 4.88
N ILE A 75 9.73 -6.03 4.16
CA ILE A 75 10.02 -7.39 4.65
C ILE A 75 11.54 -7.59 4.83
N ILE A 76 12.35 -7.17 3.85
CA ILE A 76 13.82 -7.30 3.90
C ILE A 76 14.41 -6.49 5.06
N THR A 77 13.99 -5.23 5.20
CA THR A 77 14.46 -4.36 6.30
C THR A 77 13.97 -4.85 7.66
N GLY A 78 12.80 -5.50 7.73
CA GLY A 78 12.29 -6.15 8.93
C GLY A 78 13.15 -7.34 9.37
N ALA A 79 13.54 -8.20 8.42
CA ALA A 79 14.46 -9.31 8.69
C ALA A 79 15.85 -8.82 9.15
N ALA A 80 16.35 -7.72 8.57
CA ALA A 80 17.59 -7.09 9.00
C ALA A 80 17.48 -6.52 10.42
N TRP A 81 16.36 -5.90 10.76
CA TRP A 81 16.09 -5.44 12.12
C TRP A 81 16.03 -6.60 13.12
N ALA A 82 15.34 -7.69 12.79
CA ALA A 82 15.24 -8.88 13.64
C ALA A 82 16.62 -9.44 14.01
N ASN A 83 17.54 -9.51 13.03
CA ASN A 83 18.93 -9.90 13.27
C ASN A 83 19.65 -8.93 14.23
N SER A 84 19.43 -7.62 14.09
CA SER A 84 20.04 -6.62 14.97
C SER A 84 19.46 -6.61 16.39
N ALA A 85 18.18 -6.99 16.56
CA ALA A 85 17.46 -6.94 17.83
C ALA A 85 17.62 -8.24 18.65
N TRP A 86 17.60 -9.40 17.98
CA TRP A 86 17.57 -10.72 18.62
C TRP A 86 18.76 -11.62 18.23
N GLY A 87 19.68 -11.14 17.39
CA GLY A 87 20.84 -11.92 16.92
C GLY A 87 20.49 -13.02 15.91
N THR A 88 19.22 -13.12 15.50
CA THR A 88 18.71 -14.07 14.51
C THR A 88 17.75 -13.35 13.58
N TYR A 89 17.81 -13.63 12.28
CA TYR A 89 16.93 -13.02 11.25
C TYR A 89 15.44 -13.30 11.45
N TRP A 90 15.12 -14.35 12.20
CA TRP A 90 13.77 -14.82 12.45
C TRP A 90 13.75 -15.73 13.69
N SER A 91 13.03 -15.36 14.74
CA SER A 91 12.81 -16.21 15.92
C SER A 91 11.33 -16.21 16.29
N TRP A 92 10.82 -17.40 16.61
CA TRP A 92 9.44 -17.65 17.03
C TRP A 92 9.35 -18.09 18.50
N ASP A 93 10.35 -17.79 19.34
CA ASP A 93 10.29 -18.16 20.77
C ASP A 93 9.11 -17.47 21.46
#